data_AF-A0A7R9VGT7-F1
#
_entry.id   AF-A0A7R9VGT7-F1
#
_cell.length_a   1.000
_cell.length_b   1.000
_cell.length_c   1.000
_cell.angle_alpha   90.00
_cell.angle_beta   90.00
_cell.angle_gamma   90.00
#
_symmetry.space_group_name_H-M   'P 1'
#
loop_
_entity.id
_entity.type
_entity.pdbx_description
1 polymer ?
#
loop_
_entity_poly.entity_id
_entity_poly.type
_entity_poly.pdbx_seq_one_letter_code
_entity_poly.pdbx_strand_id
1 'polypeptide(L)'
;ATLEKTYLWETLNALDAPCPRSSHQISSFGSRIFLFGGENAPAHSHFGYGIPVESTAVECLDLDQADPRWREVPVTAGNPPSARLGHGQSIIVDAEERVFLYVFGGRRPQAPGDLQNVQSLNDLHRFDIESGIWEEINGTGEVPSARSYHQMVSVDHTLFVFAGMI
;
A
#
# COMPACT_ATOMS: atom_id res chain seq x y z
N ALA A 1 -22.03 13.51 33.33
CA ALA A 1 -20.57 13.51 33.43
C ALA A 1 -20.01 13.43 32.01
N THR A 2 -19.38 14.49 31.54
CA THR A 2 -18.64 14.50 30.27
C THR A 2 -17.46 13.56 30.42
N LEU A 3 -17.47 12.44 29.69
CA LEU A 3 -16.29 11.59 29.54
C LEU A 3 -15.16 12.45 28.95
N GLU A 4 -14.13 12.73 29.74
CA GLU A 4 -12.87 13.26 29.22
C GLU A 4 -12.32 12.22 28.24
N LYS A 5 -12.31 12.56 26.94
CA LYS A 5 -11.65 11.73 25.94
C LYS A 5 -10.15 11.88 26.15
N THR A 6 -9.51 10.84 26.65
CA THR A 6 -8.06 10.74 26.69
C THR A 6 -7.56 10.20 25.35
N TYR A 7 -6.46 10.79 24.86
CA TYR A 7 -5.78 10.33 23.66
C TYR A 7 -4.48 9.67 24.11
N LEU A 8 -4.36 8.36 23.88
CA LEU A 8 -3.19 7.57 24.26
C LEU A 8 -2.40 7.21 23.01
N TRP A 9 -1.10 7.46 23.04
CA TRP A 9 -0.16 6.88 22.10
C TRP A 9 0.52 5.69 22.76
N GLU A 10 0.52 4.56 22.09
CA GLU A 10 1.25 3.36 22.49
C GLU A 10 1.95 2.73 21.30
N THR A 11 3.07 2.07 21.58
CA THR A 11 3.77 1.27 20.58
C THR A 11 3.17 -0.12 20.55
N LEU A 12 2.60 -0.51 19.42
CA LEU A 12 2.17 -1.89 19.19
C LEU A 12 3.39 -2.77 18.88
N ASN A 13 3.76 -3.63 19.82
CA ASN A 13 4.84 -4.60 19.65
C ASN A 13 4.31 -5.87 18.98
N ALA A 14 4.06 -5.80 17.67
CA ALA A 14 3.66 -6.96 16.88
C ALA A 14 4.87 -7.86 16.55
N LEU A 15 4.63 -9.16 16.50
CA LEU A 15 5.65 -10.15 16.11
C LEU A 15 5.85 -10.15 14.58
N ASP A 16 7.04 -10.58 14.15
CA ASP A 16 7.44 -10.74 12.74
C ASP A 16 7.28 -9.47 11.89
N ALA A 17 7.52 -8.29 12.51
CA ALA A 17 7.36 -7.00 11.84
C ALA A 17 8.12 -6.93 10.50
N PRO A 18 7.48 -6.38 9.43
CA PRO A 18 8.15 -6.15 8.16
C PRO A 18 9.36 -5.23 8.34
N CYS A 19 10.31 -5.28 7.40
CA CYS A 19 11.51 -4.44 7.49
C CYS A 19 11.17 -2.94 7.64
N PRO A 20 12.00 -2.17 8.39
CA PRO A 20 11.81 -0.73 8.54
C PRO A 20 11.74 -0.03 7.19
N ARG A 21 10.66 0.74 6.96
CA ARG A 21 10.36 1.34 5.66
C ARG A 21 9.62 2.67 5.79
N SER A 22 9.78 3.54 4.79
CA SER A 22 9.02 4.78 4.61
C SER A 22 8.22 4.74 3.31
N SER A 23 7.36 5.74 3.08
CA SER A 23 6.64 5.89 1.81
C SER A 23 5.78 4.67 1.39
N HIS A 24 5.50 3.78 2.36
CA HIS A 24 4.55 2.67 2.24
C HIS A 24 3.13 3.20 2.48
N GLN A 25 2.14 2.36 2.22
CA GLN A 25 0.77 2.66 2.60
C GLN A 25 0.21 1.56 3.50
N ILE A 26 -0.75 1.95 4.33
CA ILE A 26 -1.56 1.02 5.11
C ILE A 26 -3.05 1.29 4.89
N SER A 27 -3.86 0.25 4.96
CA SER A 27 -5.32 0.35 4.94
C SER A 27 -5.89 -0.69 5.91
N SER A 28 -6.98 -0.36 6.59
CA SER A 28 -7.60 -1.25 7.56
C SER A 28 -8.97 -1.72 7.07
N PHE A 29 -9.30 -2.98 7.37
CA PHE A 29 -10.65 -3.52 7.23
C PHE A 29 -10.96 -4.44 8.41
N GLY A 30 -12.00 -4.09 9.18
CA GLY A 30 -12.24 -4.71 10.49
C GLY A 30 -11.05 -4.48 11.42
N SER A 31 -10.58 -5.54 12.07
CA SER A 31 -9.39 -5.57 12.92
C SER A 31 -8.07 -5.78 12.17
N ARG A 32 -8.13 -5.95 10.84
CA ARG A 32 -6.95 -6.23 10.02
C ARG A 32 -6.37 -4.95 9.43
N ILE A 33 -5.04 -4.82 9.49
CA ILE A 33 -4.24 -3.80 8.82
C ILE A 33 -3.47 -4.46 7.67
N PHE A 34 -3.55 -3.87 6.49
CA PHE A 34 -2.85 -4.30 5.28
C PHE A 34 -1.78 -3.28 4.89
N LEU A 35 -0.56 -3.74 4.66
CA LEU A 35 0.60 -2.94 4.30
C LEU A 35 1.14 -3.39 2.95
N PHE A 36 1.46 -2.44 2.07
CA PHE A 36 2.11 -2.72 0.79
C PHE A 36 3.24 -1.73 0.49
N GLY A 37 4.27 -2.25 -0.18
CA GLY A 37 5.37 -1.47 -0.76
C GLY A 37 6.13 -0.60 0.23
N GLY A 38 6.52 0.57 -0.26
CA GLY A 38 7.40 1.52 0.44
C GLY A 38 8.85 1.39 0.02
N GLU A 39 9.73 2.09 0.73
CA GLU A 39 11.16 2.06 0.51
C GLU A 39 11.89 1.74 1.81
N ASN A 40 12.95 0.94 1.70
CA ASN A 40 13.96 0.83 2.73
C ASN A 40 14.85 2.07 2.62
N ALA A 41 15.04 2.79 3.72
CA ALA A 41 16.02 3.85 3.77
C ALA A 41 17.41 3.23 3.64
N PRO A 42 18.22 3.52 2.61
CA PRO A 42 19.63 3.29 2.73
C PRO A 42 20.15 4.34 3.70
N ALA A 43 20.89 3.91 4.72
CA ALA A 43 21.60 4.81 5.63
C ALA A 43 22.52 5.81 4.88
N HIS A 44 22.81 5.59 3.58
CA HIS A 44 23.79 6.34 2.79
C HIS A 44 23.48 6.48 1.28
N SER A 45 22.22 6.62 0.82
CA SER A 45 22.04 7.03 -0.60
C SER A 45 22.48 8.48 -0.77
N HIS A 46 23.59 8.68 -1.50
CA HIS A 46 24.12 10.00 -1.85
C HIS A 46 23.13 10.91 -2.59
N PHE A 47 22.00 10.35 -3.06
CA PHE A 47 21.02 11.01 -3.92
C PHE A 47 19.65 11.23 -3.26
N GLY A 48 19.47 10.86 -1.99
CA GLY A 48 18.23 11.12 -1.25
C GLY A 48 16.99 10.31 -1.69
N TYR A 49 17.18 9.28 -2.51
CA TYR A 49 16.11 8.34 -2.90
C TYR A 49 16.28 7.02 -2.14
N GLY A 50 15.19 6.45 -1.62
CA GLY A 50 15.19 5.13 -1.01
C GLY A 50 15.02 4.01 -2.04
N ILE A 51 15.37 2.80 -1.61
CA ILE A 51 15.28 1.59 -2.43
C ILE A 51 13.90 1.00 -2.17
N PRO A 52 13.04 0.78 -3.19
CA PRO A 52 11.76 0.12 -2.96
C PRO A 52 11.95 -1.17 -2.18
N VAL A 53 10.99 -1.50 -1.31
CA VAL A 53 10.94 -2.84 -0.74
C VAL A 53 10.66 -3.79 -1.91
N GLU A 54 11.64 -4.61 -2.28
CA GLU A 54 11.58 -5.58 -3.37
C GLU A 54 10.68 -6.77 -3.01
N SER A 55 9.42 -6.48 -2.71
CA SER A 55 8.36 -7.44 -2.45
C SER A 55 7.07 -6.92 -3.06
N THR A 56 6.31 -7.83 -3.66
CA THR A 56 4.96 -7.58 -4.17
C THR A 56 3.89 -8.19 -3.24
N ALA A 57 4.30 -8.69 -2.07
CA ALA A 57 3.38 -9.24 -1.08
C ALA A 57 2.60 -8.12 -0.37
N VAL A 58 1.35 -8.42 -0.04
CA VAL A 58 0.56 -7.64 0.92
C VAL A 58 0.82 -8.24 2.30
N GLU A 59 1.27 -7.43 3.23
CA GLU A 59 1.48 -7.82 4.63
C GLU A 59 0.21 -7.52 5.43
N CYS A 60 -0.22 -8.44 6.29
CA CYS A 60 -1.42 -8.30 7.11
C CYS A 60 -1.10 -8.46 8.59
N LEU A 61 -1.67 -7.60 9.42
CA LEU A 61 -1.68 -7.70 10.88
C LEU A 61 -3.11 -7.74 11.38
N ASP A 62 -3.48 -8.78 12.13
CA ASP A 62 -4.79 -8.88 12.78
C ASP A 62 -4.67 -8.46 14.26
N LEU A 63 -5.39 -7.40 14.62
CA LEU A 63 -5.36 -6.79 15.96
C LEU A 63 -6.24 -7.50 16.99
N ASP A 64 -7.13 -8.40 16.58
CA ASP A 64 -7.96 -9.17 17.52
C ASP A 64 -7.20 -10.36 18.15
N GLN A 65 -5.99 -10.65 17.65
CA GLN A 65 -5.13 -11.69 18.18
C GLN A 65 -4.49 -11.25 19.49
N ALA A 66 -4.37 -12.16 20.47
CA ALA A 66 -3.71 -11.88 21.75
C ALA A 66 -2.23 -11.49 21.58
N ASP A 67 -1.56 -12.12 20.60
CA ASP A 67 -0.20 -11.79 20.16
C ASP A 67 -0.24 -11.44 18.65
N PRO A 68 -0.54 -10.18 18.29
CA PRO A 68 -0.61 -9.74 16.90
C PRO A 68 0.70 -10.01 16.16
N ARG A 69 0.59 -10.58 14.96
CA ARG A 69 1.74 -10.99 14.14
C ARG A 69 1.50 -10.60 12.70
N TRP A 70 2.51 -10.01 12.08
CA TRP A 70 2.52 -9.74 10.66
C TRP A 70 2.69 -11.03 9.86
N ARG A 71 1.90 -11.15 8.79
CA ARG A 71 1.95 -12.29 7.88
C ARG A 71 1.70 -11.80 6.46
N GLU A 72 2.43 -12.36 5.51
CA GLU A 72 2.10 -12.18 4.10
C GLU A 72 0.73 -12.79 3.80
N VAL A 73 -0.12 -12.06 3.08
CA VAL A 73 -1.32 -12.60 2.45
C VAL A 73 -0.85 -13.35 1.19
N PRO A 74 -1.12 -14.67 1.08
CA PRO A 74 -0.64 -15.46 -0.04
C PRO A 74 -1.14 -14.91 -1.38
N VAL A 75 -0.21 -14.65 -2.31
CA VAL A 75 -0.56 -14.38 -3.71
C VAL A 75 -0.71 -15.72 -4.42
N THR A 76 -1.92 -15.99 -4.89
CA THR A 76 -2.28 -17.28 -5.53
C THR A 76 -2.21 -17.21 -7.05
N ALA A 77 -2.49 -16.04 -7.64
CA ALA A 77 -2.43 -15.80 -9.07
C ALA A 77 -2.43 -14.30 -9.42
N GLY A 78 -2.28 -14.00 -10.70
CA GLY A 78 -2.55 -12.68 -11.26
C GLY A 78 -1.31 -11.82 -11.53
N ASN A 79 -1.55 -10.52 -11.71
CA ASN A 79 -0.53 -9.54 -12.12
C ASN A 79 -0.29 -8.53 -10.98
N PRO A 80 0.59 -8.85 -10.02
CA PRO A 80 0.88 -7.92 -8.94
C PRO A 80 1.54 -6.64 -9.47
N PRO A 81 1.28 -5.49 -8.82
CA PRO A 81 2.03 -4.27 -9.07
C PRO A 81 3.52 -4.50 -8.79
N SER A 82 4.39 -3.87 -9.56
CA SER A 82 5.83 -3.82 -9.25
C SER A 82 6.10 -3.24 -7.86
N ALA A 83 7.24 -3.60 -7.26
CA ALA A 83 7.79 -2.91 -6.09
C ALA A 83 7.82 -1.39 -6.32
N ARG A 84 7.30 -0.62 -5.36
CA ARG A 84 7.05 0.82 -5.51
C ARG A 84 6.90 1.53 -4.17
N LEU A 85 7.09 2.84 -4.22
CA LEU A 85 6.95 3.76 -3.09
C LEU A 85 6.08 4.96 -3.46
N GLY A 86 5.50 5.62 -2.46
CA GLY A 86 4.68 6.81 -2.66
C GLY A 86 3.43 6.56 -3.51
N HIS A 87 2.96 5.33 -3.58
CA HIS A 87 1.68 4.98 -4.20
C HIS A 87 0.52 5.37 -3.28
N GLY A 88 -0.70 5.37 -3.81
CA GLY A 88 -1.93 5.44 -3.01
C GLY A 88 -2.45 4.03 -2.75
N GLN A 89 -3.03 3.80 -1.56
CA GLN A 89 -3.69 2.54 -1.20
C GLN A 89 -5.04 2.80 -0.56
N SER A 90 -6.06 2.00 -0.91
CA SER A 90 -7.36 2.07 -0.25
C SER A 90 -8.11 0.74 -0.35
N ILE A 91 -9.14 0.57 0.47
CA ILE A 91 -10.00 -0.62 0.46
C ILE A 91 -11.37 -0.27 -0.08
N ILE A 92 -11.91 -1.12 -0.95
CA ILE A 92 -13.32 -1.13 -1.34
C ILE A 92 -13.87 -2.53 -1.09
N VAL A 93 -15.07 -2.58 -0.52
CA VAL A 93 -15.89 -3.78 -0.41
C VAL A 93 -16.88 -3.76 -1.59
N ASP A 94 -16.96 -4.85 -2.36
CA ASP A 94 -17.93 -4.95 -3.46
C ASP A 94 -19.33 -5.33 -2.96
N ALA A 95 -20.29 -5.43 -3.89
CA ALA A 95 -21.68 -5.78 -3.55
C ALA A 95 -21.84 -7.22 -3.04
N GLU A 96 -20.85 -8.08 -3.29
CA GLU A 96 -20.77 -9.45 -2.83
C GLU A 96 -19.97 -9.58 -1.52
N GLU A 97 -19.70 -8.46 -0.82
CA GLU A 97 -18.94 -8.37 0.43
C GLU A 97 -17.47 -8.82 0.30
N ARG A 98 -16.95 -8.90 -0.92
CA ARG A 98 -15.53 -9.18 -1.14
C ARG A 98 -14.72 -7.92 -0.95
N VAL A 99 -13.58 -8.09 -0.29
CA VAL A 99 -12.73 -6.97 0.12
C VAL A 99 -11.54 -6.89 -0.83
N PHE A 100 -11.39 -5.73 -1.46
CA PHE A 100 -10.31 -5.47 -2.40
C PHE A 100 -9.40 -4.36 -1.89
N LEU A 101 -8.09 -4.64 -1.90
CA LEU A 101 -7.06 -3.64 -1.72
C LEU A 101 -6.69 -3.05 -3.08
N TYR A 102 -6.86 -1.75 -3.24
CA TYR A 102 -6.47 -1.02 -4.45
C TYR A 102 -5.14 -0.31 -4.23
N VAL A 103 -4.28 -0.36 -5.25
CA VAL A 103 -2.98 0.32 -5.30
C VAL A 103 -2.90 1.12 -6.60
N PHE A 104 -2.66 2.43 -6.48
CA PHE A 104 -2.55 3.32 -7.64
C PHE A 104 -1.22 4.06 -7.67
N GLY A 105 -0.60 4.10 -8.86
CA GLY A 105 0.56 4.92 -9.15
C GLY A 105 1.76 4.63 -8.23
N GLY A 106 2.42 5.71 -7.79
CA GLY A 106 3.69 5.64 -7.08
C GLY A 106 4.87 5.75 -8.03
N ARG A 107 6.06 5.41 -7.57
CA ARG A 107 7.27 5.42 -8.40
C ARG A 107 8.18 4.25 -8.10
N ARG A 108 9.03 3.92 -9.08
CA ARG A 108 10.04 2.86 -8.99
C ARG A 108 11.29 3.21 -9.82
N PRO A 109 12.46 2.62 -9.51
CA PRO A 109 13.61 2.59 -10.42
C PRO A 109 13.23 2.02 -11.79
N GLN A 110 13.74 2.61 -12.87
CA GLN A 110 13.56 2.08 -14.23
C GLN A 110 14.31 0.75 -14.43
N ALA A 111 15.43 0.56 -13.74
CA ALA A 111 16.18 -0.67 -13.68
C ALA A 111 16.55 -1.01 -12.23
N PRO A 112 16.73 -2.30 -11.88
CA PRO A 112 17.18 -2.69 -10.55
C PRO A 112 18.47 -1.96 -10.14
N GLY A 113 18.43 -1.26 -9.01
CA GLY A 113 19.56 -0.46 -8.50
C GLY A 113 19.73 0.92 -9.14
N ASP A 114 18.93 1.29 -10.15
CA ASP A 114 18.98 2.61 -10.77
C ASP A 114 18.16 3.64 -9.97
N LEU A 115 18.76 4.14 -8.90
CA LEU A 115 18.15 5.15 -8.03
C LEU A 115 18.16 6.55 -8.63
N GLN A 116 18.75 6.76 -9.82
CA GLN A 116 18.80 8.05 -10.50
C GLN A 116 17.67 8.19 -11.50
N ASN A 117 17.32 7.11 -12.20
CA ASN A 117 16.23 7.08 -13.16
C ASN A 117 15.00 6.44 -12.53
N VAL A 118 14.18 7.25 -11.87
CA VAL A 118 12.88 6.84 -11.33
C VAL A 118 11.76 7.15 -12.32
N GLN A 119 10.82 6.21 -12.43
CA GLN A 119 9.61 6.33 -13.23
C GLN A 119 8.40 6.46 -12.31
N SER A 120 7.62 7.53 -12.49
CA SER A 120 6.26 7.63 -11.94
C SER A 120 5.32 6.67 -12.68
N LEU A 121 4.36 6.12 -11.97
CA LEU A 121 3.42 5.11 -12.47
C LEU A 121 1.99 5.66 -12.45
N ASN A 122 1.13 5.17 -13.35
CA ASN A 122 -0.31 5.45 -13.43
C ASN A 122 -1.16 4.18 -13.55
N ASP A 123 -0.59 3.03 -13.24
CA ASP A 123 -1.28 1.76 -13.19
C ASP A 123 -2.16 1.68 -11.94
N LEU A 124 -3.32 1.03 -12.08
CA LEU A 124 -4.23 0.70 -10.99
C LEU A 124 -4.27 -0.81 -10.85
N HIS A 125 -3.97 -1.33 -9.67
CA HIS A 125 -4.10 -2.74 -9.36
C HIS A 125 -5.10 -2.93 -8.24
N ARG A 126 -5.82 -4.06 -8.27
CA ARG A 126 -6.62 -4.52 -7.13
C ARG A 126 -6.18 -5.92 -6.72
N PHE A 127 -6.22 -6.17 -5.42
CA PHE A 127 -5.95 -7.46 -4.81
C PHE A 127 -7.18 -7.92 -4.04
N ASP A 128 -7.71 -9.08 -4.41
CA ASP A 128 -8.73 -9.76 -3.63
C ASP A 128 -8.05 -10.40 -2.41
N ILE A 129 -8.33 -9.89 -1.21
CA ILE A 129 -7.64 -10.35 0.01
C ILE A 129 -8.03 -11.76 0.43
N GLU A 130 -9.16 -12.29 -0.07
CA GLU A 130 -9.64 -13.62 0.27
C GLU A 130 -9.08 -14.67 -0.68
N SER A 131 -9.15 -14.40 -1.99
CA SER A 131 -8.64 -15.32 -2.99
C SER A 131 -7.14 -15.20 -3.23
N GLY A 132 -6.53 -14.07 -2.87
CA GLY A 132 -5.10 -13.81 -3.08
C GLY A 132 -4.77 -13.50 -4.54
N ILE A 133 -5.72 -13.01 -5.32
CA ILE A 133 -5.55 -12.76 -6.76
C ILE A 133 -5.34 -11.27 -7.02
N TRP A 134 -4.28 -10.94 -7.74
CA TRP A 134 -4.03 -9.60 -8.26
C TRP A 134 -4.61 -9.40 -9.66
N GLU A 135 -5.18 -8.24 -9.91
CA GLU A 135 -5.66 -7.82 -11.22
C GLU A 135 -5.21 -6.39 -11.52
N GLU A 136 -4.67 -6.16 -12.71
CA GLU A 136 -4.43 -4.82 -13.23
C GLU A 136 -5.73 -4.30 -13.87
N ILE A 137 -6.20 -3.15 -13.39
CA ILE A 137 -7.44 -2.52 -13.82
C ILE A 137 -7.14 -1.44 -14.85
N ASN A 138 -7.66 -1.65 -16.05
CA ASN A 138 -7.59 -0.66 -17.11
C ASN A 138 -8.73 0.34 -16.96
N GLY A 139 -8.38 1.59 -16.63
CA GLY A 139 -9.33 2.69 -16.61
C GLY A 139 -9.81 3.08 -18.02
N THR A 140 -10.96 3.72 -18.10
CA THR A 140 -11.48 4.35 -19.33
C THR A 140 -11.70 5.84 -19.09
N GLY A 141 -11.74 6.64 -20.16
CA GLY A 141 -11.90 8.09 -20.05
C GLY A 141 -10.61 8.80 -19.64
N GLU A 142 -10.72 9.76 -18.71
CA GLU A 142 -9.59 10.57 -18.24
C GLU A 142 -8.82 9.86 -17.11
N VAL A 143 -7.99 8.89 -17.48
CA VAL A 143 -7.12 8.18 -16.54
C VAL A 143 -6.12 9.17 -15.92
N PRO A 144 -5.93 9.21 -14.59
CA PRO A 144 -4.98 10.12 -13.98
C PRO A 144 -3.56 9.88 -14.51
N SER A 145 -2.83 10.97 -14.77
CA SER A 145 -1.43 10.90 -15.17
C SER A 145 -0.57 10.19 -14.11
N ALA A 146 0.59 9.69 -14.56
CA ALA A 146 1.58 9.08 -13.68
C ALA A 146 1.94 10.03 -12.54
N ARG A 147 1.93 9.51 -11.30
CA ARG A 147 2.14 10.33 -10.11
C ARG A 147 2.56 9.53 -8.89
N SER A 148 3.27 10.19 -7.99
CA SER A 148 3.69 9.64 -6.69
C SER A 148 3.43 10.63 -5.56
N TYR A 149 3.47 10.15 -4.31
CA TYR A 149 3.18 10.93 -3.09
C TYR A 149 1.84 11.66 -3.12
N HIS A 150 0.89 11.10 -3.86
CA HIS A 150 -0.50 11.55 -3.87
C HIS A 150 -1.25 10.92 -2.69
N GLN A 151 -2.45 11.42 -2.41
CA GLN A 151 -3.39 10.78 -1.50
C GLN A 151 -4.44 10.02 -2.31
N MET A 152 -4.82 8.84 -1.83
CA MET A 152 -5.93 8.06 -2.38
C MET A 152 -6.85 7.63 -1.25
N VAL A 153 -8.15 7.81 -1.46
CA VAL A 153 -9.20 7.37 -0.53
C VAL A 153 -10.34 6.73 -1.31
N SER A 154 -11.12 5.87 -0.65
CA SER A 154 -12.37 5.35 -1.17
C SER A 154 -13.56 6.02 -0.48
N VAL A 155 -14.62 6.25 -1.25
CA VAL A 155 -15.96 6.52 -0.73
C VAL A 155 -16.90 5.63 -1.52
N ASP A 156 -17.61 4.75 -0.81
CA ASP A 156 -18.42 3.67 -1.39
C ASP A 156 -17.59 2.84 -2.38
N HIS A 157 -18.03 2.73 -3.63
CA HIS A 157 -17.33 2.00 -4.69
C HIS A 157 -16.49 2.92 -5.60
N THR A 158 -16.11 4.11 -5.12
CA THR A 158 -15.36 5.10 -5.91
C THR A 158 -14.02 5.43 -5.25
N LEU A 159 -12.93 5.36 -6.04
CA LEU A 159 -11.60 5.82 -5.63
C LEU A 159 -11.41 7.30 -6.02
N PHE A 160 -10.90 8.08 -5.09
CA PHE A 160 -10.51 9.48 -5.30
C PHE A 160 -9.01 9.61 -5.15
N VAL A 161 -8.37 10.24 -6.15
CA VAL A 161 -6.92 10.51 -6.16
C VAL A 161 -6.71 12.02 -6.18
N PHE A 162 -5.91 12.53 -5.23
CA PHE A 162 -5.67 13.96 -5.10
C PHE A 162 -4.18 14.30 -4.97
N ALA A 163 -3.78 15.38 -5.64
CA ALA A 163 -2.42 15.93 -5.65
C ALA A 163 -1.35 14.91 -6.09
N GLY A 164 -0.12 15.07 -5.56
CA GLY A 164 1.05 14.28 -5.88
C GLY A 164 2.06 15.00 -6.77
N MET A 165 3.22 14.37 -6.92
CA MET A 165 4.29 14.73 -7.84
C MET A 165 4.05 14.01 -9.16
N ILE A 166 4.08 14.75 -10.28
CA ILE A 166 3.92 14.27 -11.66
C ILE A 166 5.27 14.33 -12.35
#